data_AF-A0A2L0PJD0-F1
#
_entry.id   AF-A0A2L0PJD0-F1
#
_cell.length_a   1.000
_cell.length_b   1.000
_cell.length_c   1.000
_cell.angle_alpha   90.00
_cell.angle_beta   90.00
_cell.angle_gamma   90.00
#
_symmetry.space_group_name_H-M   'P 1'
#
loop_
_entity.id
_entity.type
_entity.pdbx_description
1 polymer ?
#
loop_
_entity_poly.entity_id
_entity_poly.type
_entity_poly.pdbx_seq_one_letter_code
_entity_poly.pdbx_strand_id
1 'polypeptide(L)'
;MDFRFDIIYEYREMFWIGAKYTLGLTAFSVAVGTVFGLIGALCRLANFEKGNILLRTLGWFLRTVSLLYVTLFRGTPLFVQIFIWHFIWSVALINPVDGWLISGELARELRKEYGALIAGVLWLCRSMRVLISRKFSVQAFSLSTVAKWKRRVLWV
;
A
#
# COMPACT_ATOMS: atom_id res chain seq x y z
N MET A 1 30.24 -15.61 27.70
CA MET A 1 29.85 -15.10 26.37
C MET A 1 30.06 -13.61 26.39
N ASP A 2 31.24 -13.15 25.97
CA ASP A 2 31.59 -11.73 25.99
C ASP A 2 31.10 -11.02 24.73
N PHE A 3 30.68 -9.76 24.87
CA PHE A 3 30.22 -8.95 23.73
C PHE A 3 31.40 -8.61 22.81
N ARG A 4 31.36 -9.12 21.58
CA ARG A 4 32.39 -8.88 20.55
C ARG A 4 32.01 -7.72 19.62
N PHE A 5 32.28 -6.50 20.05
CA PHE A 5 32.06 -5.28 19.25
C PHE A 5 32.93 -5.19 17.98
N ASP A 6 34.05 -5.91 17.95
CA ASP A 6 34.96 -6.04 16.81
C ASP A 6 34.25 -6.53 15.54
N ILE A 7 33.36 -7.53 15.68
CA ILE A 7 32.56 -8.09 14.59
C ILE A 7 31.62 -7.03 14.01
N ILE A 8 31.00 -6.20 14.85
CA ILE A 8 30.06 -5.17 14.42
C ILE A 8 30.78 -4.10 13.59
N TYR A 9 32.00 -3.73 14.01
CA TYR A 9 32.82 -2.75 13.30
C TYR A 9 33.32 -3.27 11.94
N GLU A 10 33.64 -4.55 11.86
CA GLU A 10 34.03 -5.22 10.61
C GLU A 10 32.90 -5.19 9.57
N TYR A 11 31.66 -5.48 9.98
CA TYR A 11 30.48 -5.50 9.09
C TYR A 11 29.79 -4.12 8.92
N ARG A 12 30.36 -3.03 9.43
CA ARG A 12 29.74 -1.68 9.41
C ARG A 12 29.25 -1.23 8.03
N GLU A 13 29.99 -1.59 6.97
CA GLU A 13 29.65 -1.21 5.60
C GLU A 13 28.38 -1.93 5.12
N MET A 14 28.23 -3.22 5.44
CA MET A 14 27.00 -3.97 5.13
C MET A 14 25.78 -3.40 5.88
N PHE A 15 25.97 -2.98 7.14
CA PHE A 15 24.91 -2.30 7.89
C PHE A 15 24.52 -0.96 7.25
N TRP A 16 25.50 -0.19 6.78
CA TRP A 16 25.25 1.09 6.10
C TRP A 16 24.49 0.90 4.77
N ILE A 17 24.88 -0.11 3.99
CA ILE A 17 24.19 -0.49 2.75
C ILE A 17 22.76 -0.91 3.07
N GLY A 18 22.56 -1.80 4.05
CA GLY A 18 21.23 -2.21 4.50
C GLY A 18 20.35 -1.04 4.94
N ALA A 19 20.90 -0.12 5.74
CA ALA A 19 20.18 1.07 6.20
C ALA A 19 19.74 1.97 5.04
N LYS A 20 20.62 2.18 4.03
CA LYS A 20 20.26 2.93 2.81
C LYS A 20 19.13 2.28 2.05
N TYR A 21 19.16 0.95 1.87
CA TYR A 21 18.07 0.23 1.21
C TYR A 21 16.76 0.34 2.01
N THR A 22 16.78 0.15 3.33
CA THR A 22 15.57 0.30 4.16
C THR A 22 14.96 1.69 4.03
N LEU A 23 15.78 2.74 4.11
CA LEU A 23 15.33 4.12 3.95
C LEU A 23 14.80 4.39 2.53
N GLY A 24 15.53 3.97 1.50
CA GLY A 24 15.15 4.15 0.11
C GLY A 24 13.83 3.47 -0.23
N LEU A 25 13.68 2.18 0.14
CA LEU A 25 12.45 1.42 -0.09
C LEU A 25 11.26 2.04 0.65
N THR A 26 11.45 2.42 1.91
CA THR A 26 10.39 3.04 2.71
C THR A 26 9.97 4.37 2.10
N ALA A 27 10.92 5.26 1.82
CA ALA A 27 10.63 6.57 1.23
C ALA A 27 9.87 6.45 -0.10
N PHE A 28 10.33 5.54 -0.97
CA PHE A 28 9.67 5.25 -2.25
C PHE A 28 8.24 4.72 -2.05
N SER A 29 8.05 3.73 -1.18
CA SER A 29 6.73 3.16 -0.90
C SER A 29 5.78 4.15 -0.24
N VAL A 30 6.28 5.06 0.60
CA VAL A 30 5.49 6.17 1.15
C VAL A 30 5.06 7.14 0.06
N ALA A 31 5.97 7.58 -0.81
CA ALA A 31 5.64 8.52 -1.88
C ALA A 31 4.55 7.94 -2.80
N VAL A 32 4.78 6.73 -3.33
CA VAL A 32 3.85 6.03 -4.21
C VAL A 32 2.54 5.70 -3.49
N GLY A 33 2.62 5.18 -2.26
CA GLY A 33 1.46 4.86 -1.43
C GLY A 33 0.60 6.08 -1.14
N THR A 34 1.20 7.26 -1.00
CA THR A 34 0.48 8.52 -0.75
C THR A 34 -0.36 8.93 -1.94
N VAL A 35 0.23 8.96 -3.13
CA VAL A 35 -0.48 9.33 -4.37
C VAL A 35 -1.69 8.43 -4.58
N PHE A 36 -1.48 7.11 -4.59
CA PHE A 36 -2.59 6.17 -4.82
C PHE A 36 -3.56 6.08 -3.64
N GLY A 37 -3.08 6.27 -2.41
CA GLY A 37 -3.91 6.25 -1.20
C GLY A 37 -4.89 7.42 -1.16
N LEU A 38 -4.42 8.61 -1.58
CA LEU A 38 -5.23 9.81 -1.74
C LEU A 38 -6.30 9.62 -2.80
N ILE A 39 -5.94 9.12 -3.99
CA ILE A 39 -6.93 8.83 -5.05
C ILE A 39 -8.02 7.89 -4.51
N GLY A 40 -7.64 6.80 -3.85
CA GLY A 40 -8.61 5.87 -3.26
C GLY A 40 -9.47 6.49 -2.16
N ALA A 41 -8.95 7.45 -1.39
CA ALA A 41 -9.70 8.15 -0.36
C ALA A 41 -10.70 9.15 -0.97
N LEU A 42 -10.30 9.87 -2.02
CA LEU A 42 -11.15 10.80 -2.78
C LEU A 42 -12.30 10.06 -3.46
N CYS A 43 -12.04 8.91 -4.09
CA CYS A 43 -13.09 8.07 -4.67
C CYS A 43 -14.16 7.66 -3.65
N ARG A 44 -13.77 7.42 -2.39
CA ARG A 44 -14.76 7.13 -1.32
C ARG A 44 -15.54 8.36 -0.89
N LEU A 45 -14.92 9.53 -0.88
CA LEU A 45 -15.55 10.76 -0.41
C LEU A 45 -16.44 11.42 -1.46
N ALA A 46 -16.19 11.17 -2.75
CA ALA A 46 -17.00 11.66 -3.86
C ALA A 46 -18.46 11.17 -3.71
N ASN A 47 -19.34 12.04 -3.22
CA ASN A 47 -20.78 11.84 -3.20
C ASN A 47 -21.36 12.47 -4.47
N PHE A 48 -21.75 11.64 -5.44
CA PHE A 48 -22.56 12.08 -6.56
C PHE A 48 -24.01 12.26 -6.09
N GLU A 49 -24.25 13.32 -5.32
CA GLU A 49 -25.59 13.63 -4.78
C GLU A 49 -26.53 14.20 -5.86
N LYS A 50 -25.98 14.65 -7.00
CA LYS A 50 -26.71 15.32 -8.10
C LYS A 50 -26.61 14.63 -9.48
N GLY A 51 -26.48 13.29 -9.56
CA GLY A 51 -26.36 12.57 -10.84
C GLY A 51 -27.24 11.31 -10.94
N ASN A 52 -27.47 10.87 -12.19
CA ASN A 52 -28.23 9.67 -12.60
C ASN A 52 -28.10 8.48 -11.64
N ILE A 53 -29.16 7.64 -11.56
CA ILE A 53 -29.21 6.43 -10.72
C ILE A 53 -27.95 5.55 -10.86
N LEU A 54 -27.37 5.50 -12.07
CA LEU A 54 -26.11 4.83 -12.42
C LEU A 54 -24.88 5.36 -11.67
N LEU A 55 -24.74 6.68 -11.51
CA LEU A 55 -23.61 7.27 -10.78
C LEU A 55 -23.73 7.02 -9.27
N ARG A 56 -24.95 6.95 -8.75
CA ARG A 56 -25.20 6.60 -7.34
C ARG A 56 -24.87 5.14 -7.03
N THR A 57 -25.31 4.21 -7.88
CA THR A 57 -24.98 2.79 -7.72
C THR A 57 -23.48 2.54 -7.89
N LEU A 58 -22.85 3.19 -8.87
CA LEU A 58 -21.39 3.12 -9.07
C LEU A 58 -20.63 3.68 -7.86
N GLY A 59 -21.04 4.83 -7.33
CA GLY A 59 -20.43 5.43 -6.14
C GLY A 59 -20.59 4.57 -4.88
N TRP A 60 -21.76 3.95 -4.68
CA TRP A 60 -21.97 2.98 -3.61
C TRP A 60 -21.09 1.73 -3.78
N PHE A 61 -21.01 1.18 -5.00
CA PHE A 61 -20.18 0.01 -5.30
C PHE A 61 -18.69 0.29 -5.06
N LEU A 62 -18.16 1.39 -5.57
CA LEU A 62 -16.76 1.78 -5.35
C LEU A 62 -16.44 1.94 -3.86
N ARG A 63 -17.36 2.48 -3.07
CA ARG A 63 -17.20 2.58 -1.61
C ARG A 63 -17.17 1.22 -0.95
N THR A 64 -18.12 0.35 -1.26
CA THR A 64 -18.22 -0.99 -0.68
C THR A 64 -16.97 -1.80 -1.02
N VAL A 65 -16.55 -1.81 -2.29
CA VAL A 65 -15.33 -2.49 -2.73
C VAL A 65 -14.09 -1.91 -2.06
N SER A 66 -14.00 -0.58 -1.99
CA SER A 66 -12.86 0.10 -1.36
C SER A 66 -12.81 -0.14 0.16
N LEU A 67 -13.95 -0.22 0.83
CA LEU A 67 -14.05 -0.56 2.25
C LEU A 67 -13.64 -2.01 2.48
N LEU A 68 -14.20 -2.95 1.71
CA LEU A 68 -13.88 -4.37 1.77
C LEU A 68 -12.39 -4.61 1.51
N TYR A 69 -11.83 -3.95 0.50
CA TYR A 69 -10.41 -3.99 0.19
C TYR A 69 -9.56 -3.46 1.34
N VAL A 70 -9.94 -2.36 2.00
CA VAL A 70 -9.18 -1.88 3.15
C VAL A 70 -9.32 -2.80 4.35
N THR A 71 -10.50 -3.35 4.62
CA THR A 71 -10.73 -4.20 5.80
C THR A 71 -10.05 -5.56 5.65
N LEU A 72 -10.17 -6.22 4.50
CA LEU A 72 -9.53 -7.51 4.25
C LEU A 72 -8.01 -7.41 4.37
N PHE A 73 -7.39 -6.42 3.71
CA PHE A 73 -5.95 -6.25 3.73
C PHE A 73 -5.40 -5.67 5.04
N ARG A 74 -6.26 -5.20 5.95
CA ARG A 74 -5.84 -4.84 7.32
C ARG A 74 -6.15 -5.91 8.35
N GLY A 75 -7.06 -6.83 8.04
CA GLY A 75 -7.42 -7.97 8.87
C GLY A 75 -6.52 -9.19 8.67
N THR A 76 -5.73 -9.24 7.59
CA THR A 76 -4.75 -10.31 7.37
C THR A 76 -3.41 -10.00 8.05
N PRO A 77 -2.77 -10.98 8.73
CA PRO A 77 -1.45 -10.78 9.33
C PRO A 77 -0.40 -10.32 8.31
N LEU A 78 0.43 -9.35 8.70
CA LEU A 78 1.45 -8.73 7.85
C LEU A 78 2.37 -9.77 7.18
N PHE A 79 2.76 -10.79 7.94
CA PHE A 79 3.63 -11.88 7.48
C PHE A 79 3.00 -12.67 6.33
N VAL A 80 1.70 -12.99 6.43
CA VAL A 80 0.96 -13.71 5.39
C VAL A 80 0.88 -12.87 4.12
N GLN A 81 0.76 -11.55 4.24
CA GLN A 81 0.70 -10.67 3.08
C GLN A 81 1.99 -10.71 2.27
N ILE A 82 3.15 -10.62 2.93
CA ILE A 82 4.45 -10.70 2.24
C ILE A 82 4.55 -12.02 1.47
N PHE A 83 4.12 -13.14 2.05
CA PHE A 83 4.09 -14.43 1.35
C PHE A 83 3.15 -14.46 0.15
N ILE A 84 1.94 -13.91 0.27
CA ILE A 84 1.02 -13.80 -0.87
C ILE A 84 1.66 -12.99 -2.00
N TRP A 85 2.35 -11.89 -1.68
CA TRP A 85 3.03 -11.08 -2.69
C TRP A 85 4.23 -11.78 -3.32
N HIS A 86 4.99 -12.54 -2.53
CA HIS A 86 6.15 -13.26 -3.03
C HIS A 86 5.80 -14.52 -3.83
N PHE A 87 4.86 -15.34 -3.36
CA PHE A 87 4.55 -16.61 -4.00
C PHE A 87 3.43 -16.52 -5.04
N ILE A 88 2.48 -15.60 -4.90
CA ILE A 88 1.35 -15.49 -5.83
C ILE A 88 1.60 -14.34 -6.80
N TRP A 89 1.72 -13.11 -6.30
CA TRP A 89 1.77 -11.94 -7.18
C TRP A 89 3.06 -11.80 -7.97
N SER A 90 4.22 -12.06 -7.35
CA SER A 90 5.50 -12.05 -8.07
C SER A 90 5.53 -13.12 -9.18
N VAL A 91 4.94 -14.30 -8.95
CA VAL A 91 4.79 -15.34 -9.99
C VAL A 91 3.83 -14.90 -11.08
N ALA A 92 2.66 -14.35 -10.73
CA ALA A 92 1.68 -13.93 -11.72
C ALA A 92 2.18 -12.78 -12.61
N LEU A 93 2.93 -11.83 -12.03
CA LEU A 93 3.42 -10.65 -12.76
C LEU A 93 4.68 -10.96 -13.58
N ILE A 94 5.58 -11.78 -13.04
CA ILE A 94 6.91 -12.05 -13.61
C ILE A 94 7.10 -13.57 -13.69
N ASN A 95 6.82 -14.11 -14.87
CA ASN A 95 6.96 -15.53 -15.18
C ASN A 95 7.57 -15.71 -16.57
N PRO A 96 8.58 -16.57 -16.75
CA PRO A 96 9.16 -16.85 -18.06
C PRO A 96 8.16 -17.31 -19.12
N VAL A 97 7.12 -18.06 -18.73
CA VAL A 97 6.13 -18.64 -19.66
C VAL A 97 4.89 -17.75 -19.78
N ASP A 98 4.22 -17.45 -18.67
CA ASP A 98 2.91 -16.75 -18.65
C ASP A 98 2.90 -15.47 -17.80
N GLY A 99 3.97 -14.67 -17.85
CA GLY A 99 4.07 -13.45 -17.06
C GLY A 99 3.15 -12.34 -17.58
N TRP A 100 2.29 -11.78 -16.73
CA TRP A 100 1.38 -10.69 -17.14
C TRP A 100 2.09 -9.38 -17.47
N LEU A 101 3.24 -9.10 -16.85
CA LEU A 101 3.98 -7.85 -17.03
C LEU A 101 5.28 -8.07 -17.83
N ILE A 102 6.03 -9.12 -17.48
CA ILE A 102 7.34 -9.43 -18.06
C ILE A 102 7.42 -10.95 -18.29
N SER A 103 7.73 -11.36 -19.52
CA SER A 103 7.88 -12.76 -19.93
C SER A 103 9.23 -13.01 -20.63
N GLY A 104 9.60 -14.29 -20.80
CA GLY A 104 10.85 -14.72 -21.44
C GLY A 104 12.07 -14.78 -20.52
N GLU A 105 13.27 -14.75 -21.10
CA GLU A 105 14.55 -14.91 -20.36
C GLU A 105 14.78 -13.75 -19.37
N LEU A 106 14.33 -12.53 -19.72
CA LEU A 106 14.40 -11.36 -18.83
C LEU A 106 13.60 -11.58 -17.54
N ALA A 107 12.43 -12.23 -17.61
CA ALA A 107 11.65 -12.56 -16.42
C ALA A 107 12.37 -13.60 -15.55
N ARG A 108 13.14 -14.50 -16.17
CA ARG A 108 13.92 -15.53 -15.47
C ARG A 108 15.06 -14.92 -14.68
N GLU A 109 15.81 -14.01 -15.29
CA GLU A 109 16.92 -13.30 -14.66
C GLU A 109 16.43 -12.38 -13.54
N LEU A 110 15.42 -11.55 -13.82
CA LEU A 110 14.84 -10.63 -12.84
C LEU A 110 14.29 -11.35 -11.60
N ARG A 111 13.69 -12.53 -11.79
CA ARG A 111 13.17 -13.35 -10.71
C ARG A 111 14.28 -14.00 -9.87
N LYS A 112 15.38 -14.42 -10.51
CA LYS A 112 16.54 -15.02 -9.83
C LYS A 112 17.28 -13.99 -8.98
N GLU A 113 17.52 -12.80 -9.52
CA GLU A 113 18.36 -11.80 -8.85
C GLU A 113 17.56 -10.84 -7.95
N TYR A 114 16.39 -10.40 -8.39
CA TYR A 114 15.63 -9.31 -7.74
C TYR A 114 14.23 -9.73 -7.27
N GLY A 115 13.87 -11.02 -7.35
CA GLY A 115 12.51 -11.49 -7.09
C GLY A 115 11.99 -11.14 -5.69
N ALA A 116 12.85 -11.24 -4.66
CA ALA A 116 12.49 -10.87 -3.29
C ALA A 116 12.31 -9.35 -3.13
N LEU A 117 13.19 -8.56 -3.74
CA LEU A 117 13.14 -7.11 -3.68
C LEU A 117 11.88 -6.57 -4.36
N ILE A 118 11.57 -7.04 -5.56
CA ILE A 118 10.37 -6.62 -6.31
C ILE A 118 9.11 -6.97 -5.54
N ALA A 119 8.99 -8.20 -5.04
CA ALA A 119 7.86 -8.62 -4.23
C ALA A 119 7.70 -7.76 -2.97
N GLY A 120 8.80 -7.48 -2.27
CA GLY A 120 8.82 -6.63 -1.08
C GLY A 120 8.39 -5.19 -1.38
N VAL A 121 8.89 -4.59 -2.45
CA VAL A 121 8.53 -3.22 -2.85
C VAL A 121 7.07 -3.12 -3.26
N LEU A 122 6.58 -4.06 -4.07
CA LEU A 122 5.17 -4.09 -4.46
C LEU A 122 4.25 -4.24 -3.24
N TRP A 123 4.61 -5.13 -2.32
CA TRP A 123 3.89 -5.30 -1.07
C TRP A 123 3.91 -4.04 -0.19
N LEU A 124 5.08 -3.40 -0.01
CA LEU A 124 5.21 -2.17 0.79
C LEU A 124 4.38 -1.03 0.19
N CYS A 125 4.47 -0.81 -1.13
CA CYS A 125 3.66 0.19 -1.85
C CYS A 125 2.15 -0.08 -1.68
N ARG A 126 1.74 -1.34 -1.78
CA ARG A 126 0.36 -1.77 -1.57
C ARG A 126 -0.10 -1.50 -0.14
N SER A 127 0.69 -1.89 0.85
CA SER A 127 0.40 -1.73 2.28
C SER A 127 0.23 -0.25 2.63
N MET A 128 1.17 0.59 2.16
CA MET A 128 1.15 2.02 2.42
C MET A 128 -0.06 2.71 1.76
N ARG A 129 -0.45 2.28 0.56
CA ARG A 129 -1.69 2.72 -0.10
C ARG A 129 -2.93 2.44 0.75
N VAL A 130 -3.09 1.23 1.31
CA VAL A 130 -4.23 0.89 2.18
C VAL A 130 -4.26 1.79 3.41
N LEU A 131 -3.11 1.90 4.07
CA LEU A 131 -2.97 2.63 5.32
C LEU A 131 -3.37 4.09 5.14
N ILE A 132 -2.79 4.74 4.14
CA ILE A 132 -3.00 6.15 3.84
C ILE A 132 -4.43 6.40 3.44
N SER A 133 -4.97 5.58 2.53
CA SER A 133 -6.35 5.74 2.07
C SER A 133 -7.34 5.71 3.24
N ARG A 134 -7.17 4.77 4.18
CA ARG A 134 -8.07 4.66 5.35
C ARG A 134 -7.91 5.83 6.31
N LYS A 135 -6.67 6.27 6.58
CA LYS A 135 -6.42 7.44 7.44
C LYS A 135 -7.11 8.69 6.88
N PHE A 136 -6.94 8.97 5.59
CA PHE A 136 -7.57 10.13 4.95
C PHE A 136 -9.10 10.04 4.95
N SER A 137 -9.69 8.89 4.65
CA SER A 137 -11.15 8.75 4.67
C SER A 137 -11.74 8.93 6.07
N VAL A 138 -11.07 8.45 7.12
CA VAL A 138 -11.52 8.64 8.51
C VAL A 138 -11.40 10.12 8.92
N GLN A 139 -10.29 10.77 8.57
CA GLN A 139 -10.09 12.19 8.86
C GLN A 139 -11.13 13.07 8.14
N ALA A 140 -11.37 12.82 6.85
CA ALA A 140 -12.39 13.54 6.08
C ALA A 140 -13.80 13.39 6.69
N PHE A 141 -14.13 12.18 7.16
CA PHE A 141 -15.39 11.93 7.85
C PHE A 141 -15.48 12.69 9.18
N SER A 142 -14.42 12.66 10.00
CA SER A 142 -14.35 13.39 11.27
C SER A 142 -14.56 14.90 11.08
N LEU A 143 -13.83 15.50 10.12
CA LEU A 143 -13.96 16.92 9.79
C LEU A 143 -15.39 17.29 9.34
N SER A 144 -16.02 16.43 8.53
CA SER A 144 -17.40 16.66 8.08
C SER A 144 -18.41 16.65 9.24
N THR A 145 -18.19 15.79 10.24
CA THR A 145 -19.04 15.69 11.43
C THR A 145 -18.86 16.89 12.35
N VAL A 146 -17.61 17.31 12.60
CA VAL A 146 -17.30 18.52 13.37
C VAL A 146 -17.88 19.77 12.70
N ALA A 147 -17.76 19.89 11.38
CA ALA A 147 -18.33 21.02 10.63
C ALA A 147 -19.87 21.05 10.69
N LYS A 148 -20.54 19.89 10.65
CA LYS A 148 -21.99 19.79 10.85
C LYS A 148 -22.41 20.16 12.27
N TRP A 149 -21.63 19.76 13.27
CA TRP A 149 -21.90 20.10 14.68
C TRP A 149 -21.69 21.59 14.94
N LYS A 150 -20.57 22.17 14.49
CA LYS A 150 -20.28 23.59 14.61
C LYS A 150 -21.34 24.45 13.94
N ARG A 151 -21.84 24.05 12.75
CA ARG A 151 -23.02 24.69 12.14
C ARG A 151 -24.24 24.59 13.06
N ARG A 152 -24.60 23.40 13.55
CA ARG A 152 -25.76 23.26 14.45
C ARG A 152 -25.67 24.11 15.72
N VAL A 153 -24.47 24.30 16.28
CA VAL A 153 -24.26 25.08 17.51
C VAL A 153 -24.23 26.60 17.25
N LEU A 154 -23.71 27.06 16.10
CA LEU A 154 -23.68 28.49 15.75
C LEU A 154 -25.05 29.06 15.31
N TRP A 155 -26.06 28.20 15.12
CA TRP A 155 -27.44 28.58 14.78
C TRP A 155 -28.41 28.40 15.99
N VAL A 156 -27.86 28.28 17.20
CA VAL A 156 -28.56 28.40 18.50
C VAL A 156 -27.99 29.60 19.22
#